data_AF-A0A2E5XIP7-F1
#
_entry.id   AF-A0A2E5XIP7-F1
#
_cell.length_a   1.000
_cell.length_b   1.000
_cell.length_c   1.000
_cell.angle_alpha   90.00
_cell.angle_beta   90.00
_cell.angle_gamma   90.00
#
_symmetry.space_group_name_H-M   'P 1'
#
loop_
_entity.id
_entity.type
_entity.pdbx_description
1 polymer ?
#
loop_
_entity_poly.entity_id
_entity_poly.type
_entity_poly.pdbx_seq_one_letter_code
_entity_poly.pdbx_strand_id
1 'polypeptide(L)'
;MESKMKRTSIFCGIYILILCSSTSAAKREIPENLGGVVNSGARDAEPTFTQDGQTMYFNCVDRNGEKGYDICISSRVDSEWSEPEIVWEVSTRKYLEVEPLLSPDGRQLYIMSDRPGGKGGMDIWVSELIDGRWAEPKNLDGPINSAYADHCLYFVGSNWEIAYWTSTRPGGFGGNDIWTSQIIDGVWQEAVNLGPAINSAADEHHSLPSPDGNTLYITSNREGGYGGEDIYITSRSKNGAWGELKNLGDAVNSGKDDRCPAFSPDFATFFFDSERTGGYGNKDIWSLPYSVIKDIK
;
A
#
# COMPACT_ATOMS: atom_id res chain seq x y z
N MET A 1 94.92 -15.03 -13.91
CA MET A 1 94.24 -15.63 -15.07
C MET A 1 92.89 -14.95 -15.23
N GLU A 2 92.75 -14.24 -16.35
CA GLU A 2 91.55 -13.60 -16.95
C GLU A 2 90.56 -12.80 -16.07
N SER A 3 90.64 -11.47 -16.21
CA SER A 3 89.57 -10.53 -15.83
C SER A 3 88.55 -10.42 -16.97
N LYS A 4 87.27 -10.64 -16.71
CA LYS A 4 86.16 -10.29 -17.61
C LYS A 4 85.13 -9.44 -16.88
N MET A 5 84.84 -8.29 -17.49
CA MET A 5 83.76 -7.34 -17.16
C MET A 5 82.44 -8.05 -16.85
N LYS A 6 81.79 -7.65 -15.75
CA LYS A 6 80.36 -7.88 -15.55
C LYS A 6 79.60 -6.59 -15.85
N ARG A 7 78.74 -6.65 -16.86
CA ARG A 7 77.79 -5.60 -17.25
C ARG A 7 76.67 -5.53 -16.21
N THR A 8 76.35 -4.33 -15.77
CA THR A 8 75.18 -4.03 -14.93
C THR A 8 73.98 -3.81 -15.84
N SER A 9 72.95 -4.66 -15.73
CA SER A 9 71.65 -4.45 -16.38
C SER A 9 70.63 -4.15 -15.29
N ILE A 10 70.10 -2.91 -15.29
CA ILE A 10 68.99 -2.50 -14.43
C ILE A 10 67.69 -2.91 -15.15
N PHE A 11 66.96 -3.86 -14.57
CA PHE A 11 65.60 -4.17 -14.99
C PHE A 11 64.63 -3.35 -14.14
N CYS A 12 63.95 -2.39 -14.76
CA CYS A 12 62.84 -1.66 -14.18
C CYS A 12 61.57 -2.51 -14.36
N GLY A 13 61.15 -3.21 -13.31
CA GLY A 13 59.91 -3.99 -13.32
C GLY A 13 58.72 -3.07 -13.05
N ILE A 14 57.93 -2.77 -14.09
CA ILE A 14 56.63 -2.11 -13.95
C ILE A 14 55.64 -3.15 -13.43
N TYR A 15 55.23 -3.03 -12.16
CA TYR A 15 54.06 -3.76 -11.64
C TYR A 15 52.79 -3.03 -12.08
N ILE A 16 52.10 -3.56 -13.08
CA ILE A 16 50.74 -3.14 -13.40
C ILE A 16 49.82 -3.84 -12.40
N LEU A 17 49.37 -3.12 -11.38
CA LEU A 17 48.22 -3.54 -10.56
C LEU A 17 46.96 -3.43 -11.44
N ILE A 18 46.46 -4.56 -11.91
CA ILE A 18 45.12 -4.64 -12.49
C ILE A 18 44.14 -4.67 -11.31
N LEU A 19 43.63 -3.51 -10.93
CA LEU A 19 42.47 -3.40 -10.06
C LEU A 19 41.25 -3.87 -10.86
N CYS A 20 40.88 -5.13 -10.69
CA CYS A 20 39.61 -5.64 -11.19
C CYS A 20 38.51 -5.11 -10.25
N SER A 21 37.93 -3.96 -10.58
CA SER A 21 36.71 -3.49 -9.92
C SER A 21 35.56 -4.35 -10.42
N SER A 22 35.24 -5.43 -9.70
CA SER A 22 33.96 -6.11 -9.89
C SER A 22 32.87 -5.20 -9.35
N THR A 23 32.28 -4.38 -10.20
CA THR A 23 30.95 -3.84 -9.93
C THR A 23 30.00 -5.02 -9.96
N SER A 24 29.65 -5.56 -8.80
CA SER A 24 28.42 -6.35 -8.68
C SER A 24 27.30 -5.44 -9.16
N ALA A 25 26.68 -5.76 -10.29
CA ALA A 25 25.38 -5.19 -10.59
C ALA A 25 24.51 -5.48 -9.35
N ALA A 26 23.95 -4.44 -8.73
CA ALA A 26 23.02 -4.64 -7.63
C ALA A 26 21.92 -5.56 -8.16
N LYS A 27 21.72 -6.71 -7.50
CA LYS A 27 20.63 -7.62 -7.85
C LYS A 27 19.35 -6.81 -7.66
N ARG A 28 18.65 -6.52 -8.76
CA ARG A 28 17.34 -5.87 -8.70
C ARG A 28 16.42 -6.78 -7.90
N GLU A 29 16.03 -6.34 -6.73
CA GLU A 29 14.99 -7.01 -5.95
C GLU A 29 13.68 -6.82 -6.71
N ILE A 30 13.11 -7.95 -7.15
CA ILE A 30 11.84 -7.99 -7.84
C ILE A 30 10.74 -8.28 -6.81
N PRO A 31 9.50 -7.82 -7.02
CA PRO A 31 8.42 -8.14 -6.11
C PRO A 31 8.17 -9.63 -6.00
N GLU A 32 7.92 -10.08 -4.77
CA GLU A 32 7.60 -11.45 -4.41
C GLU A 32 6.09 -11.57 -4.17
N ASN A 33 5.45 -12.54 -4.82
CA ASN A 33 4.06 -12.89 -4.56
C ASN A 33 3.96 -13.54 -3.17
N LEU A 34 2.90 -13.26 -2.40
CA LEU A 34 2.72 -13.84 -1.06
C LEU A 34 2.40 -15.36 -1.07
N GLY A 35 2.35 -15.99 -2.24
CA GLY A 35 2.20 -17.43 -2.40
C GLY A 35 0.75 -17.91 -2.34
N GLY A 36 0.55 -19.16 -2.73
CA GLY A 36 -0.79 -19.74 -2.95
C GLY A 36 -1.61 -20.04 -1.70
N VAL A 37 -1.06 -19.77 -0.51
CA VAL A 37 -1.81 -19.83 0.76
C VAL A 37 -2.61 -18.53 0.91
N VAL A 38 -1.93 -17.39 0.75
CA VAL A 38 -2.57 -16.08 0.83
C VAL A 38 -3.35 -15.79 -0.45
N ASN A 39 -2.70 -15.90 -1.61
CA ASN A 39 -3.31 -15.59 -2.90
C ASN A 39 -4.06 -16.82 -3.45
N SER A 40 -5.27 -16.59 -3.91
CA SER A 40 -6.17 -17.59 -4.49
C SER A 40 -6.28 -17.42 -6.01
N GLY A 41 -7.09 -18.26 -6.67
CA GLY A 41 -7.43 -18.07 -8.08
C GLY A 41 -8.36 -16.87 -8.36
N ALA A 42 -8.77 -16.13 -7.33
CA ALA A 42 -9.70 -15.01 -7.41
C ALA A 42 -8.97 -13.66 -7.25
N ARG A 43 -9.48 -12.77 -6.41
CA ARG A 43 -8.85 -11.49 -6.07
C ARG A 43 -8.51 -11.48 -4.58
N ASP A 44 -7.28 -11.16 -4.27
CA ASP A 44 -6.77 -10.98 -2.92
C ASP A 44 -5.92 -9.70 -2.89
N ALA A 45 -6.24 -8.78 -1.99
CA ALA A 45 -5.72 -7.41 -2.06
C ALA A 45 -5.75 -6.69 -0.71
N GLU A 46 -5.14 -5.50 -0.68
CA GLU A 46 -5.32 -4.51 0.40
C GLU A 46 -5.01 -5.05 1.80
N PRO A 47 -3.79 -5.58 2.04
CA PRO A 47 -3.45 -6.10 3.35
C PRO A 47 -3.27 -5.00 4.39
N THR A 48 -3.70 -5.28 5.61
CA THR A 48 -3.41 -4.52 6.83
C THR A 48 -3.01 -5.48 7.94
N PHE A 49 -2.22 -5.02 8.92
CA PHE A 49 -1.53 -5.90 9.85
C PHE A 49 -1.70 -5.46 11.30
N THR A 50 -1.70 -6.42 12.23
CA THR A 50 -1.47 -6.12 13.66
C THR A 50 -0.08 -5.53 13.87
N GLN A 51 0.12 -4.76 14.93
CA GLN A 51 1.38 -4.04 15.19
C GLN A 51 2.61 -4.96 15.31
N ASP A 52 2.42 -6.22 15.72
CA ASP A 52 3.46 -7.25 15.78
C ASP A 52 3.75 -7.92 14.42
N GLY A 53 2.96 -7.61 13.38
CA GLY A 53 3.05 -8.17 12.04
C GLY A 53 2.62 -9.64 11.95
N GLN A 54 2.03 -10.20 13.01
CA GLN A 54 1.70 -11.62 13.10
C GLN A 54 0.31 -11.95 12.57
N THR A 55 -0.56 -10.98 12.39
CA THR A 55 -1.90 -11.16 11.84
C THR A 55 -2.11 -10.18 10.69
N MET A 56 -2.62 -10.69 9.58
CA MET A 56 -2.99 -9.92 8.39
C MET A 56 -4.49 -10.01 8.18
N TYR A 57 -5.14 -8.86 7.99
CA TYR A 57 -6.46 -8.75 7.42
C TYR A 57 -6.34 -8.27 5.98
N PHE A 58 -7.13 -8.80 5.06
CA PHE A 58 -7.06 -8.42 3.66
C PHE A 58 -8.39 -8.70 2.96
N ASN A 59 -8.62 -8.01 1.85
CA ASN A 59 -9.76 -8.27 0.97
C ASN A 59 -9.54 -9.59 0.23
N CYS A 60 -10.50 -10.51 0.30
CA CYS A 60 -10.47 -11.79 -0.38
C CYS A 60 -11.78 -12.01 -1.14
N VAL A 61 -11.70 -12.69 -2.29
CA VAL A 61 -12.86 -12.98 -3.13
C VAL A 61 -13.03 -14.47 -3.32
N ASP A 62 -14.28 -14.94 -3.28
CA ASP A 62 -14.65 -16.33 -3.60
C ASP A 62 -13.90 -17.40 -2.77
N ARG A 63 -13.61 -17.10 -1.50
CA ARG A 63 -12.77 -17.93 -0.62
C ARG A 63 -13.54 -19.13 -0.06
N ASN A 64 -12.89 -20.30 -0.02
CA ASN A 64 -13.41 -21.52 0.63
C ASN A 64 -14.82 -21.95 0.18
N GLY A 65 -15.18 -21.69 -1.08
CA GLY A 65 -16.48 -22.05 -1.66
C GLY A 65 -17.59 -21.04 -1.41
N GLU A 66 -17.33 -20.00 -0.62
CA GLU A 66 -18.21 -18.85 -0.48
C GLU A 66 -18.02 -17.92 -1.68
N LYS A 67 -19.03 -17.10 -1.97
CA LYS A 67 -19.05 -16.15 -3.09
C LYS A 67 -19.26 -14.76 -2.55
N GLY A 68 -18.42 -13.82 -2.96
CA GLY A 68 -18.46 -12.47 -2.41
C GLY A 68 -17.09 -11.81 -2.35
N TYR A 69 -17.12 -10.55 -1.94
CA TYR A 69 -15.96 -9.77 -1.56
C TYR A 69 -16.00 -9.66 -0.04
N ASP A 70 -15.05 -10.29 0.62
CA ASP A 70 -15.05 -10.49 2.06
C ASP A 70 -13.73 -9.97 2.66
N ILE A 71 -13.75 -9.69 3.96
CA ILE A 71 -12.51 -9.56 4.74
C ILE A 71 -12.07 -10.94 5.22
N CYS A 72 -10.84 -11.32 4.88
CA CYS A 72 -10.18 -12.50 5.40
C CYS A 72 -9.13 -12.13 6.46
N ILE A 73 -8.84 -13.08 7.35
CA ILE A 73 -7.76 -13.04 8.33
C ILE A 73 -6.79 -14.20 8.09
N SER A 74 -5.49 -13.93 8.17
CA SER A 74 -4.43 -14.96 8.19
C SER A 74 -3.44 -14.64 9.30
N SER A 75 -2.91 -15.67 9.94
CA SER A 75 -1.92 -15.54 11.02
C SER A 75 -0.59 -16.15 10.63
N ARG A 76 0.50 -15.56 11.10
CA ARG A 76 1.85 -16.04 10.85
C ARG A 76 2.27 -17.05 11.91
N VAL A 77 2.48 -18.29 11.50
CA VAL A 77 2.95 -19.40 12.34
C VAL A 77 4.24 -19.93 11.73
N ASP A 78 5.31 -20.03 12.53
CA ASP A 78 6.64 -20.49 12.09
C ASP A 78 7.19 -19.77 10.83
N SER A 79 6.91 -18.46 10.72
CA SER A 79 7.25 -17.57 9.59
C SER A 79 6.41 -17.75 8.31
N GLU A 80 5.46 -18.68 8.31
CA GLU A 80 4.53 -18.91 7.21
C GLU A 80 3.14 -18.37 7.53
N TRP A 81 2.42 -17.92 6.51
CA TRP A 81 1.01 -17.51 6.66
C TRP A 81 0.13 -18.76 6.76
N SER A 82 -0.88 -18.72 7.64
CA SER A 82 -1.91 -19.75 7.73
C SER A 82 -2.91 -19.61 6.59
N GLU A 83 -3.66 -20.69 6.31
CA GLU A 83 -4.83 -20.63 5.46
C GLU A 83 -5.78 -19.52 5.94
N PRO A 84 -6.19 -18.59 5.06
CA PRO A 84 -7.08 -17.51 5.45
C PRO A 84 -8.51 -17.97 5.76
N GLU A 85 -9.11 -17.34 6.76
CA GLU A 85 -10.51 -17.52 7.15
C GLU A 85 -11.29 -16.23 6.91
N ILE A 86 -12.56 -16.34 6.49
CA ILE A 86 -13.46 -15.18 6.36
C ILE A 86 -13.85 -14.69 7.76
N VAL A 87 -13.75 -13.38 7.98
CA VAL A 87 -14.17 -12.72 9.22
C VAL A 87 -15.66 -12.38 9.16
N TRP A 88 -16.52 -13.37 9.44
CA TRP A 88 -17.98 -13.24 9.31
C TRP A 88 -18.63 -12.20 10.22
N GLU A 89 -17.97 -11.75 11.27
CA GLU A 89 -18.44 -10.64 12.10
C GLU A 89 -18.47 -9.31 11.33
N VAL A 90 -17.61 -9.16 10.32
CA VAL A 90 -17.58 -7.97 9.47
C VAL A 90 -18.06 -8.25 8.06
N SER A 91 -17.87 -9.47 7.53
CA SER A 91 -18.26 -9.84 6.15
C SER A 91 -19.69 -10.39 6.04
N THR A 92 -20.30 -10.26 4.87
CA THR A 92 -21.66 -10.75 4.59
C THR A 92 -21.76 -11.37 3.20
N ARG A 93 -22.70 -12.29 3.02
CA ARG A 93 -22.93 -12.93 1.71
C ARG A 93 -23.68 -12.06 0.68
N LYS A 94 -24.07 -10.84 1.05
CA LYS A 94 -24.99 -10.01 0.26
C LYS A 94 -24.35 -8.71 -0.21
N TYR A 95 -23.48 -8.14 0.60
CA TYR A 95 -22.85 -6.86 0.39
C TYR A 95 -21.37 -7.08 0.14
N LEU A 96 -20.69 -6.03 -0.30
CA LEU A 96 -19.26 -6.03 -0.50
C LEU A 96 -18.60 -5.61 0.81
N GLU A 97 -17.49 -6.26 1.16
CA GLU A 97 -16.58 -5.81 2.20
C GLU A 97 -15.15 -5.87 1.70
N VAL A 98 -14.52 -4.71 1.54
CA VAL A 98 -13.17 -4.57 0.97
C VAL A 98 -12.37 -3.49 1.71
N GLU A 99 -11.12 -3.29 1.29
CA GLU A 99 -10.23 -2.21 1.75
C GLU A 99 -10.09 -2.13 3.29
N PRO A 100 -9.68 -3.22 3.96
CA PRO A 100 -9.56 -3.22 5.41
C PRO A 100 -8.42 -2.31 5.88
N LEU A 101 -8.66 -1.54 6.94
CA LEU A 101 -7.64 -0.81 7.68
C LEU A 101 -7.74 -1.15 9.16
N LEU A 102 -6.69 -1.76 9.72
CA LEU A 102 -6.59 -2.03 11.14
C LEU A 102 -5.92 -0.86 11.87
N SER A 103 -6.48 -0.50 13.01
CA SER A 103 -5.87 0.45 13.95
C SER A 103 -4.57 -0.09 14.59
N PRO A 104 -3.60 0.78 14.93
CA PRO A 104 -2.32 0.36 15.50
C PRO A 104 -2.46 -0.43 16.81
N ASP A 105 -3.50 -0.15 17.59
CA ASP A 105 -3.79 -0.90 18.83
C ASP A 105 -4.54 -2.21 18.58
N GLY A 106 -4.93 -2.48 17.33
CA GLY A 106 -5.67 -3.66 16.91
C GLY A 106 -7.13 -3.70 17.38
N ARG A 107 -7.69 -2.59 17.86
CA ARG A 107 -9.03 -2.56 18.49
C ARG A 107 -10.15 -2.08 17.58
N GLN A 108 -9.81 -1.51 16.44
CA GLN A 108 -10.75 -1.04 15.42
C GLN A 108 -10.32 -1.55 14.05
N LEU A 109 -11.27 -2.10 13.31
CA LEU A 109 -11.14 -2.52 11.92
C LEU A 109 -12.11 -1.70 11.07
N TYR A 110 -11.55 -0.93 10.15
CA TYR A 110 -12.31 -0.14 9.18
C TYR A 110 -12.43 -0.95 7.90
N ILE A 111 -13.59 -0.89 7.25
CA ILE A 111 -13.88 -1.56 5.98
C ILE A 111 -14.68 -0.62 5.08
N MET A 112 -14.59 -0.79 3.77
CA MET A 112 -15.55 -0.21 2.84
C MET A 112 -16.66 -1.22 2.54
N SER A 113 -17.93 -0.77 2.52
CA SER A 113 -19.08 -1.63 2.26
C SER A 113 -20.29 -0.89 1.68
N ASP A 114 -21.07 -1.58 0.86
CA ASP A 114 -22.37 -1.13 0.30
C ASP A 114 -23.58 -1.60 1.12
N ARG A 115 -23.33 -2.06 2.37
CA ARG A 115 -24.40 -2.48 3.28
C ARG A 115 -25.37 -1.33 3.60
N PRO A 116 -26.64 -1.64 3.88
CA PRO A 116 -27.65 -0.63 4.19
C PRO A 116 -27.35 0.08 5.52
N GLY A 117 -27.80 1.34 5.62
CA GLY A 117 -27.56 2.19 6.78
C GLY A 117 -26.42 3.21 6.57
N GLY A 118 -25.82 3.20 5.39
CA GLY A 118 -24.89 4.23 4.94
C GLY A 118 -25.55 5.54 4.51
N LYS A 119 -24.70 6.53 4.24
CA LYS A 119 -25.01 7.84 3.68
C LYS A 119 -25.01 7.84 2.15
N GLY A 120 -24.15 7.03 1.53
CA GLY A 120 -23.94 6.99 0.08
C GLY A 120 -24.05 5.59 -0.50
N GLY A 121 -23.39 5.40 -1.65
CA GLY A 121 -23.32 4.09 -2.30
C GLY A 121 -22.35 3.17 -1.55
N MET A 122 -21.07 3.48 -1.69
CA MET A 122 -19.99 2.84 -0.96
C MET A 122 -19.60 3.73 0.21
N ASP A 123 -19.55 3.18 1.41
CA ASP A 123 -19.22 3.93 2.61
C ASP A 123 -18.15 3.22 3.43
N ILE A 124 -17.48 3.98 4.29
CA ILE A 124 -16.56 3.46 5.29
C ILE A 124 -17.32 3.08 6.57
N TRP A 125 -17.03 1.91 7.11
CA TRP A 125 -17.60 1.36 8.33
C TRP A 125 -16.49 0.99 9.30
N VAL A 126 -16.77 1.04 10.60
CA VAL A 126 -15.82 0.64 11.65
C VAL A 126 -16.43 -0.42 12.56
N SER A 127 -15.68 -1.48 12.80
CA SER A 127 -15.96 -2.49 13.80
C SER A 127 -15.00 -2.35 14.98
N GLU A 128 -15.51 -2.50 16.19
CA GLU A 128 -14.70 -2.52 17.42
C GLU A 128 -14.45 -3.97 17.87
N LEU A 129 -13.23 -4.26 18.31
CA LEU A 129 -12.89 -5.54 18.92
C LEU A 129 -13.31 -5.53 20.40
N ILE A 130 -14.32 -6.33 20.73
CA ILE A 130 -14.90 -6.45 22.07
C ILE A 130 -14.79 -7.91 22.50
N ASP A 131 -14.09 -8.16 23.61
CA ASP A 131 -13.86 -9.50 24.15
C ASP A 131 -13.34 -10.51 23.11
N GLY A 132 -12.42 -10.05 22.26
CA GLY A 132 -11.77 -10.86 21.22
C GLY A 132 -12.62 -11.12 19.97
N ARG A 133 -13.77 -10.43 19.81
CA ARG A 133 -14.63 -10.55 18.63
C ARG A 133 -14.95 -9.18 18.06
N TRP A 134 -15.01 -9.10 16.74
CA TRP A 134 -15.44 -7.89 16.06
C TRP A 134 -16.94 -7.67 16.31
N ALA A 135 -17.31 -6.43 16.66
CA ALA A 135 -18.69 -6.01 16.76
C ALA A 135 -19.31 -5.80 15.37
N GLU A 136 -20.63 -5.68 15.29
CA GLU A 136 -21.29 -5.28 14.04
C GLU A 136 -20.75 -3.92 13.56
N PRO A 137 -20.26 -3.81 12.31
CA PRO A 137 -19.72 -2.56 11.79
C PRO A 137 -20.74 -1.42 11.81
N LYS A 138 -20.30 -0.23 12.22
CA LYS A 138 -21.09 1.00 12.23
C LYS A 138 -20.57 1.96 11.18
N ASN A 139 -21.49 2.65 10.50
CA ASN A 139 -21.12 3.64 9.49
C ASN A 139 -20.27 4.75 10.12
N LEU A 140 -19.15 5.10 9.48
CA LEU A 140 -18.30 6.18 9.93
C LEU A 140 -18.94 7.50 9.49
N ASP A 141 -19.55 8.20 10.44
CA ASP A 141 -20.32 9.42 10.19
C ASP A 141 -19.58 10.49 9.34
N GLY A 142 -20.31 11.57 9.05
CA GLY A 142 -19.71 12.72 8.37
C GLY A 142 -18.65 13.36 9.26
N PRO A 143 -17.59 13.93 8.69
CA PRO A 143 -17.46 14.37 7.29
C PRO A 143 -16.79 13.33 6.36
N ILE A 144 -16.40 12.18 6.90
CA ILE A 144 -15.71 11.13 6.12
C ILE A 144 -16.69 10.46 5.15
N ASN A 145 -17.82 9.92 5.61
CA ASN A 145 -18.87 9.50 4.68
C ASN A 145 -19.76 10.66 4.23
N SER A 146 -20.21 10.59 2.99
CA SER A 146 -21.04 11.56 2.29
C SER A 146 -22.19 10.87 1.54
N ALA A 147 -22.93 11.61 0.72
CA ALA A 147 -23.97 11.03 -0.14
C ALA A 147 -23.42 10.32 -1.38
N TYR A 148 -22.09 10.27 -1.55
CA TYR A 148 -21.37 9.75 -2.71
C TYR A 148 -20.61 8.48 -2.32
N ALA A 149 -19.79 7.91 -3.23
CA ALA A 149 -18.91 6.81 -2.86
C ALA A 149 -17.71 7.35 -2.08
N ASP A 150 -17.44 6.77 -0.90
CA ASP A 150 -16.36 7.09 0.03
C ASP A 150 -15.65 5.80 0.45
N HIS A 151 -14.33 5.73 0.22
CA HIS A 151 -13.56 4.50 0.35
C HIS A 151 -12.05 4.77 0.50
N CYS A 152 -11.22 3.74 0.64
CA CYS A 152 -9.76 3.76 0.81
C CYS A 152 -9.27 4.67 1.96
N LEU A 153 -9.88 4.54 3.15
CA LEU A 153 -9.52 5.34 4.31
C LEU A 153 -8.13 5.00 4.85
N TYR A 154 -7.36 6.03 5.19
CA TYR A 154 -6.13 5.98 5.97
C TYR A 154 -6.08 7.11 6.99
N PHE A 155 -5.34 6.90 8.07
CA PHE A 155 -5.09 7.92 9.08
C PHE A 155 -3.61 8.20 9.25
N VAL A 156 -3.28 9.41 9.71
CA VAL A 156 -1.92 9.79 10.12
C VAL A 156 -1.97 10.68 11.37
N GLY A 157 -0.84 10.75 12.07
CA GLY A 157 -0.72 11.42 13.35
C GLY A 157 -0.76 10.42 14.50
N SER A 158 -0.18 10.81 15.64
CA SER A 158 -0.01 9.91 16.79
C SER A 158 -1.32 9.40 17.40
N ASN A 159 -2.42 10.12 17.15
CA ASN A 159 -3.76 9.79 17.61
C ASN A 159 -4.75 9.69 16.45
N TRP A 160 -4.26 9.46 15.22
CA TRP A 160 -5.09 9.39 14.02
C TRP A 160 -5.95 10.64 13.80
N GLU A 161 -5.38 11.80 14.09
CA GLU A 161 -6.06 13.09 14.04
C GLU A 161 -6.20 13.66 12.61
N ILE A 162 -5.60 13.03 11.60
CA ILE A 162 -5.74 13.40 10.19
C ILE A 162 -6.16 12.15 9.40
N ALA A 163 -7.17 12.31 8.54
CA ALA A 163 -7.64 11.26 7.65
C ALA A 163 -7.37 11.62 6.19
N TYR A 164 -7.11 10.61 5.38
CA TYR A 164 -7.13 10.66 3.92
C TYR A 164 -8.04 9.55 3.40
N TRP A 165 -8.89 9.85 2.43
CA TRP A 165 -9.76 8.85 1.81
C TRP A 165 -10.09 9.25 0.38
N THR A 166 -10.57 8.30 -0.41
CA THR A 166 -11.07 8.50 -1.75
C THR A 166 -12.55 8.86 -1.71
N SER A 167 -12.98 9.86 -2.47
CA SER A 167 -14.39 10.19 -2.62
C SER A 167 -14.74 10.68 -4.01
N THR A 168 -15.95 10.34 -4.44
CA THR A 168 -16.60 10.86 -5.67
C THR A 168 -17.47 12.09 -5.40
N ARG A 169 -17.34 12.71 -4.21
CA ARG A 169 -18.12 13.90 -3.85
C ARG A 169 -17.78 15.12 -4.73
N PRO A 170 -18.74 16.05 -4.95
CA PRO A 170 -18.50 17.27 -5.71
C PRO A 170 -17.41 18.14 -5.11
N GLY A 171 -16.70 18.88 -5.96
CA GLY A 171 -15.57 19.74 -5.58
C GLY A 171 -14.20 19.12 -5.86
N GLY A 172 -14.19 17.94 -6.47
CA GLY A 172 -13.01 17.27 -7.00
C GLY A 172 -12.62 17.67 -8.43
N PHE A 173 -11.64 16.95 -8.99
CA PHE A 173 -11.08 17.15 -10.33
C PHE A 173 -11.47 16.04 -11.31
N GLY A 174 -11.87 14.86 -10.80
CA GLY A 174 -12.13 13.65 -11.59
C GLY A 174 -13.29 12.82 -11.05
N GLY A 175 -13.20 11.50 -11.24
CA GLY A 175 -14.14 10.53 -10.67
C GLY A 175 -13.81 10.30 -9.20
N ASN A 176 -12.82 9.45 -8.96
CA ASN A 176 -12.23 9.26 -7.64
C ASN A 176 -11.16 10.32 -7.37
N ASP A 177 -11.32 11.07 -6.29
CA ASP A 177 -10.32 12.03 -5.82
C ASP A 177 -9.94 11.75 -4.37
N ILE A 178 -8.75 12.19 -3.96
CA ILE A 178 -8.30 12.09 -2.57
C ILE A 178 -8.73 13.33 -1.77
N TRP A 179 -9.40 13.09 -0.65
CA TRP A 179 -9.89 14.06 0.30
C TRP A 179 -9.19 13.89 1.64
N THR A 180 -9.20 14.96 2.44
CA THR A 180 -8.64 14.98 3.79
C THR A 180 -9.54 15.71 4.76
N SER A 181 -9.42 15.35 6.02
CA SER A 181 -9.97 16.08 7.15
C SER A 181 -9.01 15.91 8.32
N GLN A 182 -9.13 16.81 9.29
CA GLN A 182 -8.38 16.76 10.54
C GLN A 182 -9.32 16.98 11.72
N ILE A 183 -8.92 16.52 12.89
CA ILE A 183 -9.57 16.81 14.15
C ILE A 183 -9.10 18.18 14.66
N ILE A 184 -10.04 19.07 14.94
CA ILE A 184 -9.80 20.31 15.69
C ILE A 184 -10.78 20.32 16.87
N ASP A 185 -10.26 20.54 18.08
CA ASP A 185 -11.03 20.55 19.33
C ASP A 185 -11.91 19.30 19.53
N GLY A 186 -11.39 18.13 19.11
CA GLY A 186 -12.07 16.84 19.24
C GLY A 186 -13.13 16.55 18.18
N VAL A 187 -13.25 17.40 17.15
CA VAL A 187 -14.25 17.25 16.07
C VAL A 187 -13.57 17.20 14.71
N TRP A 188 -13.95 16.24 13.88
CA TRP A 188 -13.57 16.19 12.47
C TRP A 188 -14.09 17.43 11.73
N GLN A 189 -13.20 18.09 11.01
CA GLN A 189 -13.55 19.27 10.22
C GLN A 189 -14.13 18.88 8.85
N GLU A 190 -14.79 19.83 8.18
CA GLU A 190 -15.27 19.62 6.81
C GLU A 190 -14.18 19.06 5.89
N ALA A 191 -14.60 18.16 4.99
CA ALA A 191 -13.69 17.51 4.07
C ALA A 191 -13.11 18.51 3.05
N VAL A 192 -11.81 18.38 2.80
CA VAL A 192 -11.08 19.22 1.87
C VAL A 192 -10.42 18.34 0.81
N ASN A 193 -10.64 18.65 -0.47
CA ASN A 193 -9.95 17.96 -1.56
C ASN A 193 -8.44 18.30 -1.52
N LEU A 194 -7.56 17.32 -1.76
CA LEU A 194 -6.10 17.54 -1.69
C LEU A 194 -5.52 18.44 -2.79
N GLY A 195 -6.35 18.87 -3.73
CA GLY A 195 -5.99 19.87 -4.74
C GLY A 195 -5.22 19.28 -5.92
N PRO A 196 -4.89 20.12 -6.92
CA PRO A 196 -4.43 19.68 -8.24
C PRO A 196 -2.99 19.16 -8.27
N ALA A 197 -2.27 19.24 -7.15
CA ALA A 197 -0.95 18.60 -7.03
C ALA A 197 -1.09 17.07 -6.87
N ILE A 198 -2.21 16.63 -6.28
CA ILE A 198 -2.52 15.23 -6.06
C ILE A 198 -3.55 14.76 -7.09
N ASN A 199 -4.67 15.47 -7.14
CA ASN A 199 -5.85 15.09 -7.89
C ASN A 199 -5.85 15.65 -9.31
N SER A 200 -6.48 14.94 -10.24
CA SER A 200 -6.51 15.27 -11.66
C SER A 200 -7.85 14.88 -12.30
N ALA A 201 -7.95 14.92 -13.63
CA ALA A 201 -9.14 14.39 -14.33
C ALA A 201 -9.15 12.84 -14.39
N ALA A 202 -8.03 12.22 -14.03
CA ALA A 202 -7.91 10.79 -13.84
C ALA A 202 -8.55 10.38 -12.50
N ASP A 203 -8.51 9.09 -12.18
CA ASP A 203 -8.85 8.58 -10.86
C ASP A 203 -7.59 8.58 -9.97
N GLU A 204 -7.75 9.06 -8.75
CA GLU A 204 -6.77 8.95 -7.66
C GLU A 204 -7.41 8.31 -6.44
N HIS A 205 -6.81 7.23 -5.94
CA HIS A 205 -7.34 6.52 -4.78
C HIS A 205 -6.22 5.86 -3.95
N HIS A 206 -6.59 5.23 -2.83
CA HIS A 206 -5.65 4.53 -1.93
C HIS A 206 -4.47 5.40 -1.47
N SER A 207 -4.78 6.37 -0.61
CA SER A 207 -3.86 7.42 -0.17
C SER A 207 -3.11 7.08 1.12
N LEU A 208 -2.15 6.15 1.04
CA LEU A 208 -1.38 5.67 2.18
C LEU A 208 -0.32 6.69 2.62
N PRO A 209 -0.40 7.27 3.84
CA PRO A 209 0.61 8.18 4.35
C PRO A 209 1.81 7.43 4.96
N SER A 210 2.99 8.04 4.91
CA SER A 210 4.11 7.64 5.77
C SER A 210 3.81 7.93 7.26
N PRO A 211 4.49 7.26 8.21
CA PRO A 211 4.23 7.46 9.64
C PRO A 211 4.45 8.90 10.11
N ASP A 212 5.35 9.63 9.46
CA ASP A 212 5.62 11.04 9.74
C ASP A 212 4.69 12.02 9.01
N GLY A 213 3.78 11.51 8.15
CA GLY A 213 2.85 12.29 7.34
C GLY A 213 3.48 13.18 6.27
N ASN A 214 4.78 13.01 5.98
CA ASN A 214 5.48 13.82 4.98
C ASN A 214 5.51 13.19 3.59
N THR A 215 5.05 11.95 3.44
CA THR A 215 5.00 11.23 2.17
C THR A 215 3.61 10.64 1.99
N LEU A 216 3.10 10.65 0.77
CA LEU A 216 1.85 10.01 0.40
C LEU A 216 2.09 9.09 -0.79
N TYR A 217 1.66 7.83 -0.66
CA TYR A 217 1.61 6.86 -1.75
C TYR A 217 0.16 6.79 -2.24
N ILE A 218 -0.05 6.86 -3.55
CA ILE A 218 -1.38 6.83 -4.15
C ILE A 218 -1.42 5.89 -5.34
N THR A 219 -2.59 5.38 -5.67
CA THR A 219 -2.86 4.72 -6.96
C THR A 219 -3.53 5.70 -7.91
N SER A 220 -3.16 5.68 -9.19
CA SER A 220 -3.77 6.52 -10.22
C SER A 220 -3.68 5.91 -11.62
N ASN A 221 -4.69 6.15 -12.45
CA ASN A 221 -4.71 5.86 -13.90
C ASN A 221 -4.30 7.06 -14.77
N ARG A 222 -3.59 8.05 -14.21
CA ARG A 222 -3.08 9.20 -14.96
C ARG A 222 -2.17 8.78 -16.12
N GLU A 223 -2.17 9.60 -17.17
CA GLU A 223 -1.31 9.39 -18.33
C GLU A 223 0.19 9.37 -17.95
N GLY A 224 0.97 8.55 -18.66
CA GLY A 224 2.42 8.43 -18.48
C GLY A 224 2.86 7.30 -17.53
N GLY A 225 1.91 6.50 -17.03
CA GLY A 225 2.18 5.27 -16.29
C GLY A 225 2.69 4.10 -17.15
N TYR A 226 2.99 2.98 -16.48
CA TYR A 226 3.41 1.71 -17.06
C TYR A 226 2.22 0.87 -17.52
N GLY A 227 1.11 0.89 -16.78
CA GLY A 227 -0.06 0.04 -16.99
C GLY A 227 -1.37 0.80 -16.97
N GLY A 228 -2.44 0.12 -16.53
CA GLY A 228 -3.77 0.74 -16.43
C GLY A 228 -3.87 1.64 -15.20
N GLU A 229 -3.49 1.12 -14.04
CA GLU A 229 -3.31 1.86 -12.80
C GLU A 229 -1.92 1.61 -12.21
N ASP A 230 -1.30 2.67 -11.72
CA ASP A 230 0.05 2.65 -11.17
C ASP A 230 0.09 3.28 -9.78
N ILE A 231 1.12 2.92 -9.00
CA ILE A 231 1.41 3.55 -7.72
C ILE A 231 2.41 4.71 -7.89
N TYR A 232 2.05 5.86 -7.33
CA TYR A 232 2.82 7.09 -7.31
C TYR A 232 3.16 7.49 -5.87
N ILE A 233 4.18 8.34 -5.72
CA ILE A 233 4.61 8.91 -4.45
C ILE A 233 4.76 10.42 -4.58
N THR A 234 4.43 11.15 -3.52
CA THR A 234 4.74 12.58 -3.38
C THR A 234 5.24 12.87 -1.98
N SER A 235 5.99 13.96 -1.85
CA SER A 235 6.46 14.48 -0.56
C SER A 235 5.83 15.82 -0.24
N ARG A 236 5.50 16.02 1.03
CA ARG A 236 5.05 17.28 1.58
C ARG A 236 6.26 18.17 1.88
N SER A 237 6.22 19.40 1.38
CA SER A 237 7.24 20.39 1.67
C SER A 237 7.05 20.99 3.07
N LYS A 238 8.06 21.72 3.57
CA LYS A 238 8.06 22.30 4.92
C LYS A 238 6.90 23.27 5.21
N ASN A 239 6.28 23.84 4.17
CA ASN A 239 5.13 24.73 4.32
C ASN A 239 3.78 23.97 4.24
N GLY A 240 3.80 22.65 4.17
CA GLY A 240 2.61 21.80 4.10
C GLY A 240 2.05 21.58 2.69
N ALA A 241 2.69 22.09 1.63
CA ALA A 241 2.25 21.83 0.26
C ALA A 241 2.80 20.50 -0.27
N TRP A 242 1.94 19.69 -0.90
CA TRP A 242 2.34 18.48 -1.61
C TRP A 242 3.11 18.81 -2.89
N GLY A 243 4.15 18.01 -3.17
CA GLY A 243 4.94 18.10 -4.39
C GLY A 243 4.29 17.39 -5.58
N GLU A 244 5.01 17.40 -6.70
CA GLU A 244 4.65 16.61 -7.89
C GLU A 244 4.69 15.11 -7.58
N LEU A 245 3.72 14.38 -8.11
CA LEU A 245 3.65 12.93 -8.01
C LEU A 245 4.68 12.27 -8.93
N LYS A 246 5.43 11.32 -8.37
CA LYS A 246 6.42 10.51 -9.09
C LYS A 246 5.96 9.07 -9.12
N ASN A 247 6.00 8.47 -10.31
CA ASN A 247 5.70 7.06 -10.47
C ASN A 247 6.75 6.23 -9.70
N LEU A 248 6.35 5.16 -9.00
CA LEU A 248 7.27 4.30 -8.25
C LEU A 248 8.18 3.44 -9.14
N GLY A 249 8.03 3.53 -10.46
CA GLY A 249 8.90 2.90 -11.43
C GLY A 249 8.62 1.41 -11.58
N ASP A 250 9.40 0.78 -12.45
CA ASP A 250 9.21 -0.61 -12.88
C ASP A 250 9.58 -1.67 -11.83
N ALA A 251 10.06 -1.25 -10.65
CA ALA A 251 10.19 -2.13 -9.50
C ALA A 251 8.82 -2.44 -8.90
N VAL A 252 7.92 -1.45 -8.84
CA VAL A 252 6.58 -1.59 -8.29
C VAL A 252 5.53 -1.70 -9.38
N ASN A 253 5.59 -0.88 -10.43
CA ASN A 253 4.58 -0.84 -11.48
C ASN A 253 4.95 -1.75 -12.67
N SER A 254 3.94 -2.21 -13.38
CA SER A 254 4.02 -3.17 -14.48
C SER A 254 3.12 -2.74 -15.64
N GLY A 255 3.08 -3.52 -16.73
CA GLY A 255 2.16 -3.27 -17.85
C GLY A 255 0.69 -3.64 -17.56
N LYS A 256 0.32 -3.74 -16.28
CA LYS A 256 -0.96 -4.20 -15.74
C LYS A 256 -1.41 -3.22 -14.67
N ASP A 257 -2.48 -3.54 -13.96
CA ASP A 257 -2.88 -2.71 -12.84
C ASP A 257 -2.10 -3.08 -11.58
N ASP A 258 -1.54 -2.05 -10.94
CA ASP A 258 -0.73 -2.11 -9.72
C ASP A 258 -1.28 -1.07 -8.74
N ARG A 259 -1.82 -1.54 -7.61
CA ARG A 259 -2.71 -0.73 -6.78
C ARG A 259 -2.50 -0.93 -5.29
N CYS A 260 -3.20 -0.10 -4.51
CA CYS A 260 -3.46 -0.27 -3.10
C CYS A 260 -2.19 -0.51 -2.28
N PRO A 261 -1.27 0.48 -2.24
CA PRO A 261 -0.07 0.39 -1.42
C PRO A 261 -0.43 0.08 0.04
N ALA A 262 0.41 -0.72 0.69
CA ALA A 262 0.39 -1.01 2.11
C ALA A 262 1.82 -1.21 2.64
N PHE A 263 2.00 -1.16 3.96
CA PHE A 263 3.29 -1.43 4.60
C PHE A 263 3.14 -2.43 5.74
N SER A 264 4.21 -3.17 6.03
CA SER A 264 4.36 -3.83 7.32
C SER A 264 4.38 -2.80 8.46
N PRO A 265 4.01 -3.17 9.69
CA PRO A 265 3.95 -2.23 10.82
C PRO A 265 5.29 -1.53 11.14
N ASP A 266 6.41 -2.18 10.83
CA ASP A 266 7.77 -1.64 10.98
C ASP A 266 8.24 -0.83 9.76
N PHE A 267 7.39 -0.67 8.75
CA PHE A 267 7.66 0.03 7.49
C PHE A 267 8.82 -0.56 6.68
N ALA A 268 9.22 -1.81 6.95
CA ALA A 268 10.34 -2.47 6.29
C ALA A 268 9.95 -3.15 4.96
N THR A 269 8.70 -3.59 4.84
CA THR A 269 8.16 -4.28 3.66
C THR A 269 7.02 -3.47 3.08
N PHE A 270 7.10 -3.18 1.80
CA PHE A 270 6.04 -2.57 1.01
C PHE A 270 5.20 -3.66 0.36
N PHE A 271 3.89 -3.56 0.49
CA PHE A 271 2.91 -4.44 -0.13
C PHE A 271 2.08 -3.65 -1.12
N PHE A 272 1.59 -4.34 -2.14
CA PHE A 272 0.66 -3.80 -3.12
C PHE A 272 -0.03 -4.97 -3.80
N ASP A 273 -1.17 -4.72 -4.42
CA ASP A 273 -1.79 -5.73 -5.27
C ASP A 273 -1.49 -5.49 -6.75
N SER A 274 -1.48 -6.57 -7.51
CA SER A 274 -1.09 -6.53 -8.92
C SER A 274 -1.71 -7.63 -9.75
N GLU A 275 -2.02 -7.31 -11.00
CA GLU A 275 -2.43 -8.27 -12.03
C GLU A 275 -1.24 -8.73 -12.91
N ARG A 276 0.00 -8.52 -12.45
CA ARG A 276 1.22 -8.96 -13.14
C ARG A 276 1.29 -10.48 -13.30
N THR A 277 2.07 -10.92 -14.28
CA THR A 277 2.30 -12.36 -14.48
C THR A 277 3.08 -12.99 -13.33
N GLY A 278 2.76 -14.23 -13.00
CA GLY A 278 3.39 -14.99 -11.91
C GLY A 278 2.52 -15.09 -10.65
N GLY A 279 1.32 -14.51 -10.68
CA GLY A 279 0.30 -14.70 -9.64
C GLY A 279 -0.58 -15.94 -9.83
N TYR A 280 -1.53 -16.10 -8.92
CA TYR A 280 -2.52 -17.17 -8.83
C TYR A 280 -3.87 -16.73 -9.39
N GLY A 281 -4.25 -15.47 -9.20
CA GLY A 281 -5.54 -14.90 -9.60
C GLY A 281 -5.40 -13.65 -10.47
N ASN A 282 -6.52 -12.91 -10.56
CA ASN A 282 -6.55 -11.67 -11.34
C ASN A 282 -5.94 -10.50 -10.57
N LYS A 283 -5.97 -10.51 -9.24
CA LYS A 283 -5.38 -9.49 -8.35
C LYS A 283 -4.78 -10.27 -7.18
N ASP A 284 -3.47 -10.19 -7.05
CA ASP A 284 -2.72 -10.89 -6.00
C ASP A 284 -1.98 -9.87 -5.15
N ILE A 285 -1.69 -10.22 -3.88
CA ILE A 285 -0.81 -9.44 -3.01
C ILE A 285 0.65 -9.78 -3.33
N TRP A 286 1.44 -8.75 -3.57
CA TRP A 286 2.88 -8.78 -3.79
C TRP A 286 3.59 -7.93 -2.75
N SER A 287 4.88 -8.19 -2.56
CA SER A 287 5.70 -7.42 -1.63
C SER A 287 7.13 -7.21 -2.14
N LEU A 288 7.76 -6.15 -1.63
CA LEU A 288 9.19 -5.91 -1.80
C LEU A 288 9.76 -5.18 -0.58
N PRO A 289 11.07 -5.22 -0.33
CA PRO A 289 11.68 -4.43 0.73
C PRO A 289 11.56 -2.94 0.45
N TYR A 290 11.14 -2.14 1.44
CA TYR A 290 11.01 -0.69 1.31
C TYR A 290 12.32 -0.02 0.82
N SER A 291 13.47 -0.62 1.11
CA SER A 291 14.77 -0.16 0.64
C SER A 291 14.91 -0.03 -0.88
N VAL A 292 14.07 -0.71 -1.66
CA VAL A 292 14.05 -0.61 -3.13
C VAL A 292 13.45 0.72 -3.60
N ILE A 293 12.48 1.28 -2.85
CA ILE A 293 11.71 2.47 -3.25
C ILE A 293 11.95 3.71 -2.37
N LYS A 294 12.67 3.57 -1.25
CA LYS A 294 12.89 4.64 -0.26
C LYS A 294 13.49 5.95 -0.79
N ASP A 295 14.22 5.88 -1.90
CA ASP A 295 14.95 7.01 -2.48
C ASP A 295 14.15 7.72 -3.59
N ILE A 296 12.97 7.20 -3.94
CA ILE A 296 12.02 7.87 -4.84
C ILE A 296 11.26 8.90 -3.99
N LYS A 297 11.39 10.19 -4.32
CA LYS A 297 10.74 11.32 -3.63
C LYS A 297 10.47 12.44 -4.59
#